data_AF-A0A1V9K2E7-F1
#
_entry.id   AF-A0A1V9K2E7-F1
#
_cell.length_a   1.000
_cell.length_b   1.000
_cell.length_c   1.000
_cell.angle_alpha   90.00
_cell.angle_beta   90.00
_cell.angle_gamma   90.00
#
_symmetry.space_group_name_H-M   'P 1'
#
loop_
_entity.id
_entity.type
_entity.pdbx_description
1 polymer ?
#
loop_
_entity_poly.entity_id
_entity_poly.type
_entity_poly.pdbx_seq_one_letter_code
_entity_poly.pdbx_strand_id
1 'polypeptide(L)'
;MDIDVLGPLGVRVNGVAVMPTAPKPRKVLALLALHVDRVLPVGLLIEELWGQRPPRSARTTLQTYILQLRELIGAALQAGAARSAELEPASPDRVSVSAKDVLVTAPGGYLLRGGGGSSDVQKFERLAGMGYRAMDAEDFAGAARLLREALSLWSGSALADVQTGAQLEMEVRRLEETRLCALYQRIEADLRLGRHRELLGELTVLVSRYRTHENLHGQFMLALHRSGRRGEALSVYQRLRQALVRDLGLEPSAGLRRLQRAILETSEAPAPAARVLRPEALAGASRDRLVRVD
;
A
#
# COMPACT_ATOMS: atom_id res chain seq x y z
N MET A 1 -21.91 -4.84 7.96
CA MET A 1 -20.85 -4.45 8.90
C MET A 1 -19.68 -3.94 8.09
N ASP A 2 -19.20 -2.74 8.39
CA ASP A 2 -18.06 -2.15 7.71
C ASP A 2 -16.79 -2.37 8.54
N ILE A 3 -15.72 -2.77 7.87
CA ILE A 3 -14.45 -3.18 8.47
C ILE A 3 -13.31 -2.44 7.77
N ASP A 4 -12.55 -1.70 8.56
CA ASP A 4 -11.32 -1.02 8.18
C ASP A 4 -10.15 -1.63 8.98
N VAL A 5 -9.14 -2.16 8.30
CA VAL A 5 -7.93 -2.74 8.90
C VAL A 5 -6.64 -2.31 8.20
N LEU A 6 -6.73 -1.61 7.06
CA LEU A 6 -5.61 -1.03 6.30
C LEU A 6 -5.12 0.29 6.93
N GLY A 7 -4.96 0.28 8.24
CA GLY A 7 -4.71 1.43 9.11
C GLY A 7 -5.09 1.09 10.55
N PRO A 8 -5.53 2.06 11.37
CA PRO A 8 -6.19 1.75 12.64
C PRO A 8 -7.39 0.83 12.45
N LEU A 9 -7.64 -0.07 13.40
CA LEU A 9 -8.83 -0.93 13.38
C LEU A 9 -10.10 -0.06 13.46
N GLY A 10 -11.01 -0.28 12.53
CA GLY A 10 -12.36 0.28 12.53
C GLY A 10 -13.38 -0.82 12.24
N VAL A 11 -14.31 -1.06 13.16
CA VAL A 11 -15.47 -1.92 12.90
C VAL A 11 -16.72 -1.13 13.19
N ARG A 12 -17.65 -1.09 12.22
CA ARG A 12 -18.91 -0.38 12.35
C ARG A 12 -20.09 -1.27 11.97
N VAL A 13 -21.17 -1.18 12.73
CA VAL A 13 -22.46 -1.83 12.44
C VAL A 13 -23.50 -0.73 12.29
N ASN A 14 -24.13 -0.63 11.11
CA ASN A 14 -25.08 0.44 10.78
C ASN A 14 -24.51 1.84 11.08
N GLY A 15 -23.22 2.05 10.74
CA GLY A 15 -22.48 3.27 11.00
C GLY A 15 -22.17 3.57 12.48
N VAL A 16 -22.46 2.65 13.42
CA VAL A 16 -22.07 2.79 14.84
C VAL A 16 -20.79 2.00 15.09
N ALA A 17 -19.81 2.62 15.77
CA ALA A 17 -18.55 1.97 16.09
C ALA A 17 -18.71 0.80 17.09
N VAL A 18 -18.10 -0.33 16.77
CA VAL A 18 -17.97 -1.51 17.64
C VAL A 18 -16.51 -1.66 17.97
N MET A 19 -16.03 -0.87 18.93
CA MET A 19 -14.60 -0.74 19.21
C MET A 19 -14.32 -0.96 20.69
N PRO A 20 -13.86 -2.15 21.10
CA PRO A 20 -13.45 -2.37 22.49
C PRO A 20 -12.20 -1.55 22.82
N THR A 21 -12.17 -1.03 24.05
CA THR A 21 -11.05 -0.24 24.59
C THR A 21 -9.93 -1.13 25.13
N ALA A 22 -10.28 -2.27 25.73
CA ALA A 22 -9.30 -3.19 26.30
C ALA A 22 -8.49 -3.92 25.20
N PRO A 23 -7.16 -4.08 25.35
CA PRO A 23 -6.30 -4.65 24.29
C PRO A 23 -6.69 -6.06 23.83
N LYS A 24 -7.07 -6.96 24.76
CA LYS A 24 -7.38 -8.36 24.42
C LYS A 24 -8.69 -8.52 23.63
N PRO A 25 -9.84 -7.96 24.05
CA PRO A 25 -11.03 -7.93 23.20
C PRO A 25 -10.78 -7.25 21.84
N ARG A 26 -9.95 -6.20 21.78
CA ARG A 26 -9.56 -5.54 20.52
C ARG A 26 -8.78 -6.48 19.59
N LYS A 27 -7.83 -7.26 20.11
CA LYS A 27 -7.15 -8.33 19.37
C LYS A 27 -8.13 -9.37 18.81
N VAL A 28 -9.07 -9.85 19.64
CA VAL A 28 -10.09 -10.83 19.21
C VAL A 28 -10.91 -10.26 18.05
N LEU A 29 -11.38 -9.02 18.20
CA LEU A 29 -12.15 -8.36 17.14
C LEU A 29 -11.32 -8.18 15.86
N ALA A 30 -10.08 -7.73 15.97
CA ALA A 30 -9.19 -7.53 14.82
C ALA A 30 -8.98 -8.84 14.04
N LEU A 31 -8.69 -9.94 14.73
CA LEU A 31 -8.44 -11.22 14.08
C LEU A 31 -9.71 -11.80 13.44
N LEU A 32 -10.87 -11.64 14.08
CA LEU A 32 -12.16 -12.00 13.51
C LEU A 32 -12.53 -11.13 12.30
N ALA A 33 -12.22 -9.83 12.35
CA ALA A 33 -12.51 -8.89 11.26
C ALA A 33 -11.67 -9.18 10.00
N LEU A 34 -10.41 -9.59 10.17
CA LEU A 34 -9.57 -10.08 9.07
C LEU A 34 -10.10 -11.40 8.46
N HIS A 35 -10.81 -12.20 9.25
CA HIS A 35 -11.40 -13.48 8.84
C HIS A 35 -12.92 -13.40 8.75
N VAL A 36 -13.46 -12.25 8.31
CA VAL A 36 -14.90 -12.06 8.15
C VAL A 36 -15.50 -13.15 7.26
N ASP A 37 -16.67 -13.62 7.65
CA ASP A 37 -17.40 -14.73 7.02
C ASP A 37 -16.67 -16.08 7.02
N ARG A 38 -15.61 -16.24 7.83
CA ARG A 38 -14.90 -17.51 8.07
C ARG A 38 -14.91 -17.90 9.55
N VAL A 39 -15.00 -19.20 9.82
CA VAL A 39 -14.94 -19.72 11.20
C VAL A 39 -13.49 -19.69 11.66
N LEU A 40 -13.21 -18.91 12.68
CA LEU A 40 -11.91 -18.82 13.31
C LEU A 40 -11.85 -19.81 14.50
N PRO A 41 -10.93 -20.79 14.49
CA PRO A 41 -10.78 -21.74 15.58
C PRO A 41 -10.43 -21.07 16.92
N VAL A 42 -10.97 -21.61 18.01
CA VAL A 42 -10.67 -21.15 19.38
C VAL A 42 -9.16 -21.18 19.68
N GLY A 43 -8.44 -22.16 19.12
CA GLY A 43 -6.99 -22.29 19.30
C GLY A 43 -6.21 -21.09 18.80
N LEU A 44 -6.54 -20.56 17.61
CA LEU A 44 -5.87 -19.39 17.04
C LEU A 44 -6.16 -18.12 17.84
N LEU A 45 -7.40 -17.97 18.32
CA LEU A 45 -7.76 -16.87 19.22
C LEU A 45 -6.98 -16.93 20.54
N ILE A 46 -6.80 -18.13 21.11
CA ILE A 46 -6.02 -18.31 22.34
C ILE A 46 -4.54 -18.00 22.09
N GLU A 47 -3.97 -18.51 20.99
CA GLU A 47 -2.58 -18.25 20.63
C GLU A 47 -2.32 -16.77 20.38
N GLU A 48 -3.22 -16.06 19.71
CA GLU A 48 -3.12 -14.62 19.49
C GLU A 48 -3.09 -13.82 20.81
N LEU A 49 -3.88 -14.26 21.80
CA LEU A 49 -4.05 -13.55 23.06
C LEU A 49 -2.98 -13.85 24.12
N TRP A 50 -2.44 -15.07 24.13
CA TRP A 50 -1.54 -15.55 25.19
C TRP A 50 -0.29 -16.27 24.67
N GLY A 51 -0.13 -16.44 23.36
CA GLY A 51 0.99 -17.16 22.75
C GLY A 51 1.08 -18.61 23.21
N GLN A 52 2.31 -19.10 23.40
CA GLN A 52 2.62 -20.49 23.72
C GLN A 52 2.33 -20.89 25.18
N ARG A 53 1.95 -19.95 26.05
CA ARG A 53 1.71 -20.23 27.49
C ARG A 53 0.33 -19.70 27.94
N PRO A 54 -0.77 -20.24 27.41
CA PRO A 54 -2.10 -19.82 27.82
C PRO A 54 -2.40 -20.21 29.28
N PRO A 55 -3.09 -19.36 30.06
CA PRO A 55 -3.55 -19.73 31.40
C PRO A 55 -4.63 -20.84 31.31
N ARG A 56 -4.83 -21.58 32.41
CA ARG A 56 -5.90 -22.59 32.51
C ARG A 56 -7.29 -22.02 32.22
N SER A 57 -7.50 -20.73 32.52
CA SER A 57 -8.73 -19.98 32.26
C SER A 57 -8.85 -19.41 30.84
N ALA A 58 -7.92 -19.64 29.92
CA ALA A 58 -7.90 -18.99 28.60
C ALA A 58 -9.24 -19.13 27.84
N ARG A 59 -9.85 -20.32 27.87
CA ARG A 59 -11.14 -20.57 27.22
C ARG A 59 -12.28 -19.77 27.86
N THR A 60 -12.38 -19.76 29.18
CA THR A 60 -13.46 -19.04 29.88
C THR A 60 -13.27 -17.54 29.74
N THR A 61 -12.04 -17.04 29.83
CA THR A 61 -11.74 -15.62 29.58
C THR A 61 -12.03 -15.20 28.14
N LEU A 62 -11.74 -16.05 27.14
CA LEU A 62 -12.11 -15.78 25.74
C LEU A 62 -13.64 -15.67 25.59
N GLN A 63 -14.41 -16.55 26.23
CA GLN A 63 -15.88 -16.48 26.22
C GLN A 63 -16.37 -15.14 26.80
N THR A 64 -15.73 -14.62 27.86
CA THR A 64 -16.03 -13.29 28.39
C THR A 64 -15.76 -12.19 27.36
N TYR A 65 -14.65 -12.25 26.61
CA TYR A 65 -14.37 -11.28 25.56
C TYR A 65 -15.39 -11.37 24.42
N ILE A 66 -15.82 -12.58 24.03
CA ILE A 66 -16.88 -12.76 23.02
C ILE A 66 -18.22 -12.21 23.51
N LEU A 67 -18.55 -12.38 24.79
CA LEU A 67 -19.74 -11.78 25.39
C LEU A 67 -19.68 -10.24 25.32
N GLN A 68 -18.57 -9.64 25.73
CA GLN A 68 -18.36 -8.19 25.65
C GLN A 68 -18.49 -7.66 24.21
N LEU A 69 -17.91 -8.36 23.23
CA LEU A 69 -18.06 -7.99 21.82
C LEU A 69 -19.52 -8.09 21.35
N ARG A 70 -20.26 -9.12 21.78
CA ARG A 70 -21.70 -9.23 21.47
C ARG A 70 -22.51 -8.10 22.10
N GLU A 71 -22.18 -7.67 23.31
CA GLU A 71 -22.84 -6.53 23.95
C GLU A 71 -22.61 -5.24 23.15
N LEU A 72 -21.37 -4.96 22.73
CA LEU A 72 -21.04 -3.82 21.87
C LEU A 72 -21.77 -3.87 20.53
N ILE A 73 -21.82 -5.05 19.89
CA ILE A 73 -22.56 -5.26 18.64
C ILE A 73 -24.07 -5.04 18.86
N GLY A 74 -24.63 -5.56 19.95
CA GLY A 74 -26.04 -5.40 20.30
C GLY A 74 -26.42 -3.93 20.51
N ALA A 75 -25.60 -3.18 21.24
CA ALA A 75 -25.78 -1.74 21.43
C ALA A 75 -25.70 -0.99 20.09
N ALA A 76 -24.76 -1.35 19.22
CA ALA A 76 -24.62 -0.75 17.89
C ALA A 76 -25.82 -1.03 16.98
N LEU A 77 -26.36 -2.26 17.00
CA LEU A 77 -27.56 -2.65 16.25
C LEU A 77 -28.78 -1.84 16.70
N GLN A 78 -28.97 -1.67 18.01
CA GLN A 78 -30.07 -0.88 18.59
C GLN A 78 -29.95 0.61 18.23
N ALA A 79 -28.76 1.20 18.39
CA ALA A 79 -28.52 2.60 18.03
C ALA A 79 -28.69 2.85 16.52
N GLY A 80 -28.28 1.90 15.68
CA GLY A 80 -28.52 1.97 14.23
C GLY A 80 -30.00 1.89 13.85
N ALA A 81 -30.78 1.05 14.54
CA ALA A 81 -32.22 0.94 14.34
C ALA A 81 -32.96 2.24 14.71
N ALA A 82 -32.60 2.86 15.84
CA ALA A 82 -33.16 4.15 16.25
C ALA A 82 -32.93 5.25 15.19
N ARG A 83 -31.70 5.39 14.69
CA ARG A 83 -31.36 6.35 13.62
C ARG A 83 -32.11 6.08 12.31
N SER A 84 -32.38 4.82 12.00
CA SER A 84 -33.11 4.45 10.78
C SER A 84 -34.61 4.74 10.89
N ALA A 85 -35.19 4.57 12.08
CA ALA A 85 -36.60 4.83 12.35
C ALA A 85 -36.95 6.34 12.33
N GLU A 86 -35.97 7.21 12.59
CA GLU A 86 -36.11 8.66 12.45
C GLU A 86 -36.16 9.13 10.99
N LEU A 87 -35.53 8.38 10.06
CA LEU A 87 -35.50 8.73 8.64
C LEU A 87 -36.67 8.14 7.83
N GLU A 88 -37.13 6.92 8.13
CA GLU A 88 -38.35 6.34 7.53
C GLU A 88 -39.08 5.41 8.50
N PRO A 89 -40.43 5.49 8.60
CA PRO A 89 -41.20 4.58 9.42
C PRO A 89 -41.04 3.13 8.92
N ALA A 90 -40.63 2.25 9.83
CA ALA A 90 -40.21 0.89 9.52
C ALA A 90 -41.34 0.04 8.91
N SER A 91 -41.02 -0.66 7.83
CA SER A 91 -41.85 -1.75 7.29
C SER A 91 -41.89 -2.92 8.30
N PRO A 92 -43.07 -3.51 8.60
CA PRO A 92 -43.28 -4.43 9.72
C PRO A 92 -42.54 -5.78 9.62
N ASP A 93 -41.91 -6.09 8.48
CA ASP A 93 -41.27 -7.39 8.19
C ASP A 93 -39.75 -7.44 8.39
N ARG A 94 -39.13 -6.41 9.01
CA ARG A 94 -37.68 -6.46 9.28
C ARG A 94 -37.36 -7.45 10.40
N VAL A 95 -36.88 -8.64 10.03
CA VAL A 95 -36.26 -9.58 10.96
C VAL A 95 -35.15 -8.86 11.72
N SER A 96 -35.27 -8.74 13.04
CA SER A 96 -34.27 -8.08 13.87
C SER A 96 -33.02 -8.98 13.97
N VAL A 97 -31.93 -8.53 13.37
CA VAL A 97 -30.64 -9.21 13.48
C VAL A 97 -30.10 -9.01 14.90
N SER A 98 -29.76 -10.10 15.60
CA SER A 98 -29.18 -10.04 16.94
C SER A 98 -27.65 -10.07 16.91
N ALA A 99 -27.01 -9.71 18.02
CA ALA A 99 -25.57 -9.82 18.15
C ALA A 99 -25.04 -11.25 18.00
N LYS A 100 -25.85 -12.27 18.31
CA LYS A 100 -25.48 -13.69 18.12
C LYS A 100 -25.51 -14.10 16.64
N ASP A 101 -26.29 -13.40 15.83
CA ASP A 101 -26.34 -13.62 14.38
C ASP A 101 -25.15 -12.99 13.67
N VAL A 102 -24.61 -11.89 14.24
CA VAL A 102 -23.41 -11.21 13.73
C VAL A 102 -22.14 -11.91 14.22
N LEU A 103 -21.99 -12.17 15.52
CA LEU A 103 -20.88 -12.91 16.09
C LEU A 103 -21.37 -14.30 16.55
N VAL A 104 -21.24 -15.26 15.63
CA VAL A 104 -21.78 -16.61 15.73
C VAL A 104 -20.82 -17.52 16.48
N THR A 105 -21.35 -18.34 17.40
CA THR A 105 -20.61 -19.50 17.92
C THR A 105 -20.79 -20.66 16.95
N ALA A 106 -19.70 -21.14 16.37
CA ALA A 106 -19.69 -22.28 15.46
C ALA A 106 -18.97 -23.48 16.13
N PRO A 107 -19.14 -24.71 15.63
CA PRO A 107 -18.35 -25.84 16.12
C PRO A 107 -16.85 -25.53 16.07
N GLY A 108 -16.18 -25.56 17.23
CA GLY A 108 -14.74 -25.34 17.35
C GLY A 108 -14.25 -23.88 17.26
N GLY A 109 -15.14 -22.90 17.08
CA GLY A 109 -14.72 -21.54 16.77
C GLY A 109 -15.79 -20.46 16.87
N TYR A 110 -15.43 -19.27 16.39
CA TYR A 110 -16.31 -18.12 16.27
C TYR A 110 -16.25 -17.57 14.85
N LEU A 111 -17.36 -17.03 14.38
CA LEU A 111 -17.48 -16.45 13.04
C LEU A 111 -18.11 -15.06 13.17
N LEU A 112 -17.43 -14.07 12.60
CA LEU A 112 -17.96 -12.72 12.45
C LEU A 112 -18.58 -12.59 11.06
N ARG A 113 -19.89 -12.37 10.99
CA ARG A 113 -20.60 -12.16 9.72
C ARG A 113 -20.46 -10.71 9.27
N GLY A 114 -20.01 -10.50 8.04
CA GLY A 114 -19.92 -9.19 7.42
C GLY A 114 -21.29 -8.64 7.03
N GLY A 115 -22.24 -9.53 6.71
CA GLY A 115 -23.64 -9.16 6.41
C GLY A 115 -23.76 -8.18 5.23
N GLY A 116 -22.91 -8.33 4.21
CA GLY A 116 -22.91 -7.49 3.01
C GLY A 116 -22.33 -6.08 3.18
N GLY A 117 -21.74 -5.75 4.34
CA GLY A 117 -21.02 -4.49 4.49
C GLY A 117 -19.65 -4.50 3.82
N SER A 118 -18.94 -3.38 3.86
CA SER A 118 -17.67 -3.23 3.15
C SER A 118 -16.46 -3.64 4.00
N SER A 119 -15.52 -4.37 3.41
CA SER A 119 -14.17 -4.55 3.96
C SER A 119 -13.16 -3.81 3.07
N ASP A 120 -12.34 -2.95 3.68
CA ASP A 120 -11.27 -2.24 2.97
C ASP A 120 -10.23 -3.19 2.35
N VAL A 121 -9.90 -4.30 3.02
CA VAL A 121 -9.05 -5.39 2.48
C VAL A 121 -9.66 -6.01 1.25
N GLN A 122 -10.93 -6.44 1.31
CA GLN A 122 -11.60 -7.03 0.15
C GLN A 122 -11.70 -6.04 -1.02
N LYS A 123 -11.96 -4.76 -0.73
CA LYS A 123 -11.97 -3.69 -1.73
C LYS A 123 -10.58 -3.48 -2.34
N PHE A 124 -9.54 -3.48 -1.52
CA PHE A 124 -8.14 -3.37 -1.94
C PHE A 124 -7.74 -4.54 -2.83
N GLU A 125 -7.96 -5.79 -2.40
CA GLU A 125 -7.63 -7.00 -3.16
C GLU A 125 -8.35 -7.02 -4.52
N ARG A 126 -9.62 -6.63 -4.55
CA ARG A 126 -10.40 -6.53 -5.80
C ARG A 126 -9.80 -5.48 -6.75
N LEU A 127 -9.53 -4.26 -6.26
CA LEU A 127 -8.97 -3.19 -7.08
C LEU A 127 -7.55 -3.51 -7.54
N ALA A 128 -6.70 -4.05 -6.66
CA ALA A 128 -5.35 -4.48 -6.98
C ALA A 128 -5.37 -5.60 -8.03
N GLY A 129 -6.23 -6.61 -7.87
CA GLY A 129 -6.39 -7.68 -8.85
C GLY A 129 -6.88 -7.18 -10.21
N MET A 130 -7.79 -6.20 -10.25
CA MET A 130 -8.17 -5.54 -11.51
C MET A 130 -7.00 -4.77 -12.11
N GLY A 131 -6.21 -4.07 -11.29
CA GLY A 131 -5.02 -3.35 -11.72
C GLY A 131 -3.94 -4.28 -12.30
N TYR A 132 -3.72 -5.45 -11.70
CA TYR A 132 -2.79 -6.46 -12.22
C TYR A 132 -3.25 -7.02 -13.56
N ARG A 133 -4.55 -7.33 -13.71
CA ARG A 133 -5.09 -7.72 -15.02
C ARG A 133 -4.95 -6.63 -16.09
N ALA A 134 -5.09 -5.36 -15.70
CA ALA A 134 -4.83 -4.24 -16.60
C ALA A 134 -3.35 -4.13 -16.99
N MET A 135 -2.42 -4.42 -16.07
CA MET A 135 -0.98 -4.53 -16.40
C MET A 135 -0.72 -5.66 -17.41
N ASP A 136 -1.30 -6.83 -17.20
CA ASP A 136 -1.15 -7.98 -18.11
C ASP A 136 -1.72 -7.70 -19.50
N ALA A 137 -2.76 -6.85 -19.58
CA ALA A 137 -3.37 -6.40 -20.82
C ALA A 137 -2.68 -5.16 -21.44
N GLU A 138 -1.56 -4.70 -20.87
CA GLU A 138 -0.84 -3.49 -21.25
C GLU A 138 -1.65 -2.18 -21.19
N ASP A 139 -2.82 -2.19 -20.51
CA ASP A 139 -3.57 -0.98 -20.16
C ASP A 139 -2.93 -0.30 -18.94
N PHE A 140 -1.77 0.32 -19.18
CA PHE A 140 -1.02 1.00 -18.11
C PHE A 140 -1.78 2.17 -17.48
N ALA A 141 -2.66 2.84 -18.25
CA ALA A 141 -3.48 3.94 -17.73
C ALA A 141 -4.55 3.42 -16.75
N GLY A 142 -5.27 2.35 -17.12
CA GLY A 142 -6.22 1.67 -16.25
C GLY A 142 -5.54 1.07 -15.02
N ALA A 143 -4.39 0.41 -15.21
CA ALA A 143 -3.60 -0.15 -14.11
C ALA A 143 -3.17 0.92 -13.09
N ALA A 144 -2.57 2.03 -13.55
CA ALA A 144 -2.12 3.11 -12.68
C ALA A 144 -3.28 3.71 -11.88
N ARG A 145 -4.44 3.92 -12.51
CA ARG A 145 -5.64 4.45 -11.84
C ARG A 145 -6.17 3.49 -10.78
N LEU A 146 -6.39 2.21 -11.14
CA LEU A 146 -6.93 1.19 -10.24
C LEU A 146 -6.01 0.92 -9.05
N LEU A 147 -4.70 0.81 -9.28
CA LEU A 147 -3.73 0.57 -8.22
C LEU A 147 -3.58 1.79 -7.29
N ARG A 148 -3.68 3.01 -7.82
CA ARG A 148 -3.71 4.23 -6.99
C ARG A 148 -4.95 4.30 -6.12
N GLU A 149 -6.12 3.96 -6.67
CA GLU A 149 -7.36 3.84 -5.90
C GLU A 149 -7.24 2.78 -4.81
N ALA A 150 -6.67 1.62 -5.12
CA ALA A 150 -6.40 0.57 -4.14
C ALA A 150 -5.50 1.08 -2.99
N LEU A 151 -4.35 1.68 -3.33
CA LEU A 151 -3.40 2.20 -2.35
C LEU A 151 -3.98 3.35 -1.51
N SER A 152 -4.97 4.09 -2.02
CA SER A 152 -5.65 5.16 -1.27
C SER A 152 -6.51 4.68 -0.10
N LEU A 153 -6.86 3.39 -0.08
CA LEU A 153 -7.57 2.77 1.05
C LEU A 153 -6.68 2.62 2.28
N TRP A 154 -5.36 2.71 2.11
CA TRP A 154 -4.40 2.58 3.20
C TRP A 154 -4.19 3.92 3.90
N SER A 155 -4.52 3.98 5.19
CA SER A 155 -4.33 5.17 6.04
C SER A 155 -3.10 5.08 6.95
N GLY A 156 -2.39 3.94 6.96
CA GLY A 156 -1.22 3.72 7.79
C GLY A 156 -0.66 2.31 7.60
N SER A 157 0.08 1.82 8.59
CA SER A 157 0.37 0.39 8.69
C SER A 157 -0.93 -0.38 9.01
N ALA A 158 -1.09 -1.60 8.51
CA ALA A 158 -2.24 -2.43 8.85
C ALA A 158 -2.33 -2.65 10.38
N LEU A 159 -3.54 -2.50 10.93
CA LEU A 159 -3.84 -2.59 12.36
C LEU A 159 -2.93 -1.73 13.26
N ALA A 160 -2.59 -0.51 12.84
CA ALA A 160 -1.61 0.36 13.49
C ALA A 160 -1.85 0.64 14.99
N ASP A 161 -3.08 0.50 15.47
CA ASP A 161 -3.51 0.78 16.84
C ASP A 161 -3.88 -0.49 17.64
N VAL A 162 -3.60 -1.67 17.08
CA VAL A 162 -3.82 -2.95 17.76
C VAL A 162 -2.48 -3.53 18.15
N GLN A 163 -2.28 -3.80 19.44
CA GLN A 163 -1.18 -4.64 19.88
C GLN A 163 -1.37 -6.02 19.23
N THR A 164 -0.40 -6.51 18.45
CA THR A 164 -0.49 -7.78 17.73
C THR A 164 0.12 -8.93 18.54
N GLY A 165 -0.33 -10.14 18.28
CA GLY A 165 0.31 -11.40 18.64
C GLY A 165 0.68 -12.16 17.36
N ALA A 166 1.04 -13.43 17.49
CA ALA A 166 1.61 -14.19 16.37
C ALA A 166 0.68 -14.27 15.15
N GLN A 167 -0.64 -14.43 15.36
CA GLN A 167 -1.60 -14.59 14.27
C GLN A 167 -1.84 -13.27 13.54
N LEU A 168 -2.04 -12.18 14.29
CA LEU A 168 -2.20 -10.85 13.71
C LEU A 168 -0.92 -10.36 13.03
N GLU A 169 0.26 -10.64 13.58
CA GLU A 169 1.54 -10.25 12.95
C GLU A 169 1.73 -10.90 11.58
N MET A 170 1.35 -12.18 11.42
CA MET A 170 1.40 -12.85 10.13
C MET A 170 0.48 -12.18 9.10
N GLU A 171 -0.76 -11.87 9.49
CA GLU A 171 -1.70 -11.18 8.60
C GLU A 171 -1.26 -9.75 8.27
N VAL A 172 -0.74 -8.99 9.25
CA VAL A 172 -0.19 -7.65 9.01
C VAL A 172 0.96 -7.71 8.00
N ARG A 173 1.90 -8.65 8.16
CA ARG A 173 2.99 -8.83 7.19
C ARG A 173 2.49 -9.18 5.80
N ARG A 174 1.53 -10.12 5.69
CA ARG A 174 0.91 -10.50 4.41
C ARG A 174 0.26 -9.28 3.73
N LEU A 175 -0.48 -8.47 4.48
CA LEU A 175 -1.15 -7.28 3.96
C LEU A 175 -0.13 -6.23 3.50
N GLU A 176 0.90 -5.93 4.30
CA GLU A 176 1.96 -4.99 3.92
C GLU A 176 2.75 -5.45 2.69
N GLU A 177 3.00 -6.75 2.54
CA GLU A 177 3.63 -7.30 1.33
C GLU A 177 2.72 -7.09 0.11
N THR A 178 1.42 -7.34 0.24
CA THR A 178 0.45 -7.13 -0.85
C THR A 178 0.37 -5.64 -1.23
N ARG A 179 0.43 -4.74 -0.24
CA ARG A 179 0.54 -3.29 -0.46
C ARG A 179 1.78 -2.95 -1.28
N LEU A 180 2.91 -3.55 -0.93
CA LEU A 180 4.19 -3.30 -1.57
C LEU A 180 4.18 -3.78 -3.02
N CYS A 181 3.59 -4.94 -3.30
CA CYS A 181 3.37 -5.42 -4.67
C CYS A 181 2.50 -4.46 -5.49
N ALA A 182 1.38 -3.98 -4.92
CA ALA A 182 0.50 -3.01 -5.60
C ALA A 182 1.23 -1.69 -5.90
N LEU A 183 2.05 -1.21 -4.96
CA LEU A 183 2.89 -0.04 -5.15
C LEU A 183 3.88 -0.22 -6.31
N TYR A 184 4.54 -1.38 -6.41
CA TYR A 184 5.50 -1.66 -7.48
C TYR A 184 4.85 -1.66 -8.85
N GLN A 185 3.69 -2.30 -8.97
CA GLN A 185 2.94 -2.32 -10.23
C GLN A 185 2.44 -0.92 -10.61
N ARG A 186 2.03 -0.11 -9.63
CA ARG A 186 1.60 1.29 -9.86
C ARG A 186 2.76 2.13 -10.38
N ILE A 187 3.94 2.01 -9.78
CA ILE A 187 5.15 2.72 -10.20
C ILE A 187 5.59 2.27 -11.60
N GLU A 188 5.57 0.96 -11.87
CA GLU A 188 5.88 0.42 -13.20
C GLU A 188 4.91 0.98 -14.26
N ALA A 189 3.61 0.99 -13.98
CA ALA A 189 2.61 1.57 -14.86
C ALA A 189 2.88 3.06 -15.17
N ASP A 190 3.17 3.87 -14.13
CA ASP A 190 3.51 5.28 -14.31
C ASP A 190 4.83 5.48 -15.08
N LEU A 191 5.82 4.58 -14.89
CA LEU A 191 7.05 4.56 -15.69
C LEU A 191 6.79 4.17 -17.15
N ARG A 192 5.82 3.30 -17.45
CA ARG A 192 5.43 2.98 -18.83
C ARG A 192 4.71 4.14 -19.51
N LEU A 193 3.96 4.94 -18.74
CA LEU A 193 3.23 6.12 -19.21
C LEU A 193 4.10 7.39 -19.37
N GLY A 194 5.41 7.32 -19.18
CA GLY A 194 6.28 8.51 -19.33
C GLY A 194 6.38 9.41 -18.09
N ARG A 195 5.71 9.08 -16.97
CA ARG A 195 5.57 9.95 -15.79
C ARG A 195 6.77 9.92 -14.84
N HIS A 196 7.98 9.83 -15.39
CA HIS A 196 9.19 9.58 -14.61
C HIS A 196 9.52 10.71 -13.63
N ARG A 197 9.28 11.97 -14.04
CA ARG A 197 9.57 13.16 -13.23
C ARG A 197 8.66 13.26 -12.01
N GLU A 198 7.37 12.93 -12.17
CA GLU A 198 6.38 12.94 -11.08
C GLU A 198 6.73 11.91 -10.00
N LEU A 199 7.31 10.77 -10.40
CA LEU A 199 7.69 9.70 -9.48
C LEU A 199 8.95 9.99 -8.65
N LEU A 200 9.82 10.94 -9.05
CA LEU A 200 11.11 11.14 -8.37
C LEU A 200 10.96 11.50 -6.89
N GLY A 201 9.97 12.33 -6.54
CA GLY A 201 9.71 12.71 -5.15
C GLY A 201 9.27 11.51 -4.30
N GLU A 202 8.29 10.76 -4.80
CA GLU A 202 7.76 9.55 -4.14
C GLU A 202 8.87 8.47 -3.99
N LEU A 203 9.59 8.17 -5.06
CA LEU A 203 10.66 7.16 -5.07
C LEU A 203 11.81 7.52 -4.13
N THR A 204 12.14 8.81 -3.97
CA THR A 204 13.19 9.25 -3.03
C THR A 204 12.85 8.87 -1.58
N VAL A 205 11.58 8.98 -1.19
CA VAL A 205 11.12 8.59 0.16
C VAL A 205 11.11 7.07 0.28
N LEU A 206 10.62 6.35 -0.74
CA LEU A 206 10.51 4.90 -0.72
C LEU A 206 11.86 4.19 -0.64
N VAL A 207 12.87 4.61 -1.41
CA VAL A 207 14.20 3.98 -1.37
C VAL A 207 14.94 4.25 -0.05
N SER A 208 14.63 5.36 0.62
CA SER A 208 15.14 5.67 1.96
C SER A 208 14.52 4.75 3.02
N ARG A 209 13.22 4.46 2.90
CA ARG A 209 12.49 3.55 3.79
C ARG A 209 12.88 2.08 3.55
N TYR A 210 12.97 1.67 2.29
CA TYR A 210 13.23 0.29 1.86
C TYR A 210 14.65 0.15 1.30
N ARG A 211 15.64 0.26 2.20
CA ARG A 211 17.07 0.41 1.83
C ARG A 211 17.67 -0.75 1.03
N THR A 212 17.19 -1.97 1.23
CA THR A 212 17.69 -3.19 0.55
C THR A 212 16.76 -3.70 -0.55
N HIS A 213 15.70 -2.95 -0.88
CA HIS A 213 14.69 -3.45 -1.80
C HIS A 213 15.01 -3.16 -3.27
N GLU A 214 15.69 -4.09 -3.94
CA GLU A 214 16.26 -3.90 -5.28
C GLU A 214 15.29 -3.34 -6.33
N ASN A 215 14.04 -3.82 -6.38
CA ASN A 215 13.08 -3.39 -7.40
C ASN A 215 12.79 -1.87 -7.32
N LEU A 216 12.55 -1.33 -6.13
CA LEU A 216 12.32 0.11 -5.93
C LEU A 216 13.52 0.95 -6.37
N HIS A 217 14.73 0.51 -6.03
CA HIS A 217 15.95 1.19 -6.45
C HIS A 217 16.13 1.11 -7.97
N GLY A 218 15.80 -0.02 -8.60
CA GLY A 218 15.80 -0.17 -10.04
C GLY A 218 14.80 0.78 -10.73
N GLN A 219 13.58 0.86 -10.23
CA GLN A 219 12.56 1.82 -10.70
C GLN A 219 13.03 3.27 -10.54
N PHE A 220 13.69 3.60 -9.41
CA PHE A 220 14.25 4.93 -9.18
C PHE A 220 15.43 5.25 -10.11
N MET A 221 16.34 4.30 -10.33
CA MET A 221 17.41 4.41 -11.31
C MET A 221 16.87 4.69 -12.71
N LEU A 222 15.82 3.96 -13.13
CA LEU A 222 15.18 4.14 -14.42
C LEU A 222 14.51 5.52 -14.53
N ALA A 223 13.81 5.96 -13.49
CA ALA A 223 13.16 7.27 -13.44
C ALA A 223 14.18 8.42 -13.57
N LEU A 224 15.30 8.34 -12.83
CA LEU A 224 16.40 9.30 -12.88
C LEU A 224 17.07 9.31 -14.26
N HIS A 225 17.38 8.14 -14.81
CA HIS A 225 18.02 8.02 -16.12
C HIS A 225 17.16 8.63 -17.23
N ARG A 226 15.86 8.29 -17.30
CA ARG A 226 14.92 8.86 -18.28
C ARG A 226 14.64 10.35 -18.07
N SER A 227 14.96 10.88 -16.89
CA SER A 227 14.92 12.32 -16.58
C SER A 227 16.23 13.05 -16.89
N GLY A 228 17.23 12.38 -17.49
CA GLY A 228 18.55 12.95 -17.81
C GLY A 228 19.53 12.98 -16.63
N ARG A 229 19.15 12.46 -15.46
CA ARG A 229 19.95 12.49 -14.21
C ARG A 229 20.79 11.23 -14.05
N ARG A 230 21.60 10.93 -15.08
CA ARG A 230 22.39 9.68 -15.18
C ARG A 230 23.34 9.46 -13.99
N GLY A 231 24.08 10.49 -13.58
CA GLY A 231 25.03 10.39 -12.47
C GLY A 231 24.35 9.94 -11.18
N GLU A 232 23.19 10.53 -10.88
CA GLU A 232 22.41 10.19 -9.70
C GLU A 232 21.84 8.77 -9.75
N ALA A 233 21.41 8.31 -10.94
CA ALA A 233 20.99 6.91 -11.12
C ALA A 233 22.12 5.93 -10.77
N LEU A 234 23.35 6.20 -11.20
CA LEU A 234 24.50 5.36 -10.88
C LEU A 234 24.90 5.46 -9.40
N SER A 235 24.73 6.63 -8.77
CA SER A 235 24.91 6.79 -7.31
C SER A 235 23.88 6.00 -6.50
N VAL A 236 22.63 5.88 -6.98
CA VAL A 236 21.62 5.01 -6.36
C VAL A 236 22.08 3.55 -6.36
N TYR A 237 22.54 3.05 -7.51
CA TYR A 237 23.08 1.68 -7.62
C TYR A 237 24.22 1.42 -6.63
N GLN A 238 25.20 2.33 -6.57
CA GLN A 238 26.35 2.19 -5.69
C GLN A 238 25.94 2.15 -4.21
N ARG A 239 25.02 3.03 -3.79
CA ARG A 239 24.49 3.03 -2.42
C ARG A 239 23.73 1.75 -2.09
N LEU A 240 22.89 1.26 -3.00
CA LEU A 240 22.18 0.00 -2.80
C LEU A 240 23.15 -1.18 -2.71
N ARG A 241 24.14 -1.28 -3.60
CA ARG A 241 25.16 -2.33 -3.56
C ARG A 241 25.87 -2.37 -2.21
N GLN A 242 26.30 -1.21 -1.70
CA GLN A 242 26.92 -1.12 -0.38
C GLN A 242 25.99 -1.60 0.74
N ALA A 243 24.70 -1.25 0.67
CA ALA A 243 23.71 -1.72 1.65
C ALA A 243 23.49 -3.24 1.58
N LEU A 244 23.35 -3.82 0.39
CA LEU A 244 23.17 -5.27 0.21
C LEU A 244 24.37 -6.07 0.71
N VAL A 245 25.59 -5.63 0.38
CA VAL A 245 26.82 -6.31 0.83
C VAL A 245 26.96 -6.21 2.34
N ARG A 246 26.75 -5.02 2.93
CA ARG A 246 26.89 -4.81 4.37
C ARG A 246 25.81 -5.53 5.18
N ASP A 247 24.56 -5.44 4.77
CA ASP A 247 23.42 -5.85 5.59
C ASP A 247 23.01 -7.30 5.32
N LEU A 248 23.25 -7.83 4.11
CA LEU A 248 22.84 -9.18 3.70
C LEU A 248 23.99 -10.07 3.20
N GLY A 249 25.19 -9.51 2.97
CA GLY A 249 26.30 -10.25 2.36
C GLY A 249 26.05 -10.63 0.89
N LEU A 250 25.12 -9.94 0.21
CA LEU A 250 24.69 -10.26 -1.15
C LEU A 250 25.14 -9.18 -2.14
N GLU A 251 25.45 -9.60 -3.37
CA GLU A 251 25.65 -8.69 -4.51
C GLU A 251 24.31 -8.37 -5.21
N PRO A 252 24.16 -7.20 -5.86
CA PRO A 252 22.96 -6.82 -6.60
C PRO A 252 22.55 -7.87 -7.61
N SER A 253 21.26 -8.13 -7.76
CA SER A 253 20.70 -9.10 -8.69
C SER A 253 21.12 -8.88 -10.15
N ALA A 254 21.03 -9.92 -10.97
CA ALA A 254 21.36 -9.85 -12.39
C ALA A 254 20.51 -8.82 -13.15
N GLY A 255 19.25 -8.62 -12.75
CA GLY A 255 18.37 -7.60 -13.32
C GLY A 255 18.89 -6.18 -13.07
N LEU A 256 19.29 -5.88 -11.83
CA LEU A 256 19.80 -4.58 -11.47
C LEU A 256 21.18 -4.28 -12.10
N ARG A 257 22.05 -5.29 -12.19
CA ARG A 257 23.33 -5.18 -12.93
C ARG A 257 23.13 -4.93 -14.43
N ARG A 258 22.11 -5.54 -15.05
CA ARG A 258 21.75 -5.25 -16.45
C ARG A 258 21.28 -3.80 -16.61
N LEU A 259 20.44 -3.30 -15.71
CA LEU A 259 19.99 -1.91 -15.74
C LEU A 259 21.17 -0.92 -15.62
N GLN A 260 22.12 -1.18 -14.70
CA GLN A 260 23.32 -0.37 -14.57
C GLN A 260 24.12 -0.32 -15.88
N ARG A 261 24.34 -1.47 -16.53
CA ARG A 261 25.05 -1.54 -17.82
C ARG A 261 24.32 -0.78 -18.92
N ALA A 262 23.01 -0.95 -19.04
CA ALA A 262 22.21 -0.20 -20.01
C ALA A 262 22.34 1.32 -19.82
N ILE A 263 22.32 1.81 -18.57
CA ILE A 263 22.53 3.23 -18.25
C ILE A 263 23.94 3.70 -18.60
N LEU A 264 24.94 2.82 -18.53
CA LEU A 264 26.31 3.11 -18.93
C LEU A 264 26.48 3.15 -20.46
N GLU A 265 25.82 2.24 -21.17
CA GLU A 265 25.91 2.04 -22.63
C GLU A 265 25.09 3.04 -23.45
N THR A 266 24.01 3.60 -22.90
CA THR A 266 23.19 4.67 -23.53
C THR A 266 23.98 6.00 -23.75
N SER A 267 25.30 5.98 -23.53
CA SER A 267 26.23 7.10 -23.66
C SER A 267 26.76 7.35 -25.07
N GLU A 268 26.50 6.48 -26.05
CA GLU A 268 27.03 6.65 -27.42
C GLU A 268 26.01 7.22 -28.39
N ALA A 269 25.80 8.53 -28.27
CA ALA A 269 25.80 9.41 -29.43
C ALA A 269 26.47 10.72 -29.00
N PRO A 270 27.73 10.98 -29.39
CA PRO A 270 28.21 12.36 -29.34
C PRO A 270 27.26 13.17 -30.21
N ALA A 271 26.66 14.23 -29.65
CA ALA A 271 26.00 15.24 -30.45
C ALA A 271 26.95 15.62 -31.60
N PRO A 272 26.51 15.69 -32.87
CA PRO A 272 27.38 16.16 -33.93
C PRO A 272 27.90 17.52 -33.48
N ALA A 273 29.22 17.61 -33.32
CA ALA A 273 29.88 18.82 -32.86
C ALA A 273 29.34 19.97 -33.71
N ALA A 274 28.64 20.90 -33.04
CA ALA A 274 28.21 22.13 -33.67
C ALA A 274 29.47 22.73 -34.31
N ARG A 275 29.45 22.80 -35.64
CA ARG A 275 30.52 23.35 -36.46
C ARG A 275 30.71 24.78 -35.98
N VAL A 276 31.71 25.00 -35.13
CA VAL A 276 32.10 26.34 -34.69
C VAL A 276 32.61 27.04 -35.94
N LEU A 277 31.75 27.85 -36.55
CA LEU A 277 32.16 28.82 -37.55
C LEU A 277 33.14 29.76 -36.86
N ARG A 278 34.43 29.64 -37.18
CA ARG A 278 35.42 30.68 -36.89
C ARG A 278 35.03 31.92 -37.69
N PRO A 279 34.90 33.11 -37.07
CA PRO A 279 34.93 34.35 -37.83
C PRO A 279 36.39 34.62 -38.21
N GLU A 280 36.74 34.39 -39.47
CA GLU A 280 37.96 34.94 -40.06
C GLU A 280 37.82 36.45 -40.23
N ALA A 281 38.79 37.15 -39.65
CA ALA A 281 39.33 38.47 -39.95
C ALA A 281 38.58 39.35 -40.98
N LEU A 282 38.03 40.46 -40.50
CA LEU A 282 37.97 41.72 -41.24
C LEU A 282 38.53 42.83 -40.34
N ALA A 283 39.85 42.96 -40.36
CA ALA A 283 40.55 44.14 -39.90
C ALA A 283 41.48 44.60 -41.03
N GLY A 284 41.22 45.81 -41.55
CA GLY A 284 42.18 46.59 -42.31
C GLY A 284 41.75 46.93 -43.73
N ALA A 285 41.14 48.10 -43.92
CA ALA A 285 41.81 49.21 -44.60
C ALA A 285 40.86 50.41 -44.69
N SER A 286 41.44 51.55 -44.34
CA SER A 286 40.82 52.86 -44.20
C SER A 286 41.02 53.68 -45.49
N ARG A 287 40.20 54.72 -45.63
CA ARG A 287 40.39 55.97 -46.42
C ARG A 287 40.15 55.95 -47.93
N ASP A 288 39.14 56.73 -48.31
CA ASP A 288 39.28 58.06 -48.94
C ASP A 288 38.44 58.27 -50.21
N ARG A 289 37.62 59.34 -50.16
CA ARG A 289 37.23 60.29 -51.22
C ARG A 289 35.74 60.52 -51.29
N LEU A 290 35.33 61.71 -50.85
CA LEU A 290 34.45 62.55 -51.67
C LEU A 290 34.67 64.03 -51.30
N VAL A 291 35.33 64.71 -52.23
CA VAL A 291 35.44 66.16 -52.32
C VAL A 291 34.35 66.63 -53.30
N ARG A 292 33.48 67.52 -52.77
CA ARG A 292 32.79 68.69 -53.35
C ARG A 292 31.91 68.61 -54.61
N VAL A 293 30.94 69.55 -54.61
CA VAL A 293 30.31 70.38 -55.67
C VAL A 293 28.78 70.33 -55.41
N ASP A 294 28.01 71.37 -55.12
CA ASP A 294 28.12 72.84 -55.08
C ASP A 294 27.31 73.41 -53.89
#